data_AF-A0A0C3CRP4-F1
#
_entry.id   AF-A0A0C3CRP4-F1
#
_cell.length_a   1.000
_cell.length_b   1.000
_cell.length_c   1.000
_cell.angle_alpha   90.00
_cell.angle_beta   90.00
_cell.angle_gamma   90.00
#
_symmetry.space_group_name_H-M   'P 1'
#
loop_
_entity.id
_entity.type
_entity.pdbx_description
1 polymer ?
#
loop_
_entity_poly.entity_id
_entity_poly.type
_entity_poly.pdbx_seq_one_letter_code
_entity_poly.pdbx_strand_id
1 'polypeptide(L)'
;MVFHRALNTDTKEMLDATEKAVDFELSRLQAELEAAVQEADDKSEDIFQSLAIFRWNAYSALMRRHGEWKATDLNEDLTKDIFQAVSPSWNIIMNDKIPTILNDLKTSLCKRVQRTVQDICLRSKTCKTITDQILKASLSMGYEEIISRAHAACRKSITTAQRDGNRFKSILQNEMKPHYDKVGTERGKGMFLRMKEENSRYILENREALFATISDHASSLFQEIRSALHMDMTKALEKISLTIYTSLVSVQHGTKLDSILKDRMKKEKLPQLKALMATTEVPMQALSTAIDARLKELTHAHGYHNGFP
;
A
#
# COMPACT_ATOMS: atom_id res chain seq x y z
N MET A 1 3.78 13.61 29.35
CA MET A 1 4.22 13.97 27.98
C MET A 1 5.23 12.99 27.40
N VAL A 2 6.25 12.54 28.15
CA VAL A 2 7.30 11.60 27.66
C VAL A 2 6.73 10.29 27.08
N PHE A 3 5.75 9.67 27.74
CA PHE A 3 5.12 8.42 27.27
C PHE A 3 4.36 8.52 25.96
N HIS A 4 3.62 9.62 25.77
CA HIS A 4 2.89 9.86 24.54
C HIS A 4 3.84 10.07 23.37
N ARG A 5 5.00 10.70 23.61
CA ARG A 5 6.06 10.86 22.60
C ARG A 5 6.69 9.51 22.24
N ALA A 6 7.08 8.72 23.23
CA ALA A 6 7.67 7.40 22.99
C ALA A 6 6.69 6.39 22.36
N LEU A 7 5.39 6.48 22.65
CA LEU A 7 4.39 5.67 21.95
C LEU A 7 4.30 6.08 20.48
N ASN A 8 4.19 7.38 20.20
CA ASN A 8 4.06 7.89 18.83
C ASN A 8 5.30 7.63 17.98
N THR A 9 6.50 7.72 18.55
CA THR A 9 7.74 7.41 17.82
C THR A 9 7.77 5.94 17.43
N ASP A 10 7.63 5.02 18.40
CA ASP A 10 7.74 3.60 18.13
C ASP A 10 6.61 3.08 17.23
N THR A 11 5.37 3.54 17.39
CA THR A 11 4.27 3.12 16.50
C THR A 11 4.43 3.65 15.08
N LYS A 12 5.03 4.84 14.92
CA LYS A 12 5.38 5.39 13.61
C LYS A 12 6.51 4.59 12.96
N GLU A 13 7.58 4.29 13.69
CA GLU A 13 8.68 3.45 13.18
C GLU A 13 8.19 2.08 12.72
N MET A 14 7.25 1.47 13.45
CA MET A 14 6.62 0.21 13.07
C MET A 14 5.78 0.33 11.79
N LEU A 15 5.04 1.44 11.64
CA LEU A 15 4.28 1.71 10.42
C LEU A 15 5.22 1.94 9.24
N ASP A 16 6.23 2.79 9.38
CA ASP A 16 7.23 3.08 8.34
C ASP A 16 7.97 1.81 7.91
N ALA A 17 8.31 0.92 8.84
CA ALA A 17 8.94 -0.36 8.53
C ALA A 17 7.98 -1.30 7.76
N THR A 18 6.70 -1.29 8.12
CA THR A 18 5.67 -2.07 7.43
C THR A 18 5.40 -1.53 6.02
N GLU A 19 5.30 -0.21 5.87
CA GLU A 19 5.16 0.45 4.57
C GLU A 19 6.32 0.09 3.65
N LYS A 20 7.56 0.11 4.13
CA LYS A 20 8.74 -0.33 3.36
C LYS A 20 8.68 -1.79 2.97
N ALA A 21 8.24 -2.68 3.86
CA ALA A 21 8.12 -4.10 3.56
C ALA A 21 7.04 -4.38 2.50
N VAL A 22 5.89 -3.73 2.60
CA VAL A 22 4.82 -3.83 1.59
C VAL A 22 5.27 -3.22 0.27
N ASP A 23 5.91 -2.05 0.31
CA ASP A 23 6.42 -1.39 -0.88
C ASP A 23 7.48 -2.21 -1.62
N PHE A 24 8.35 -2.89 -0.87
CA PHE A 24 9.33 -3.82 -1.45
C PHE A 24 8.66 -4.96 -2.23
N GLU A 25 7.66 -5.62 -1.64
CA GLU A 25 6.95 -6.72 -2.31
C GLU A 25 6.14 -6.23 -3.53
N LEU A 26 5.46 -5.09 -3.40
CA LEU A 26 4.71 -4.49 -4.51
C LEU A 26 5.62 -4.01 -5.65
N SER A 27 6.77 -3.44 -5.33
CA SER A 27 7.73 -2.98 -6.34
C SER A 27 8.37 -4.16 -7.08
N ARG A 28 8.64 -5.28 -6.39
CA ARG A 28 9.08 -6.52 -7.05
C ARG A 28 8.03 -7.02 -8.03
N LEU A 29 6.76 -7.06 -7.61
CA LEU A 29 5.66 -7.50 -8.46
C LEU A 29 5.43 -6.56 -9.66
N GLN A 30 5.58 -5.25 -9.47
CA GLN A 30 5.50 -4.25 -10.54
C GLN A 30 6.59 -4.49 -11.58
N ALA A 31 7.85 -4.72 -11.16
CA ALA A 31 8.94 -4.98 -12.08
C ALA A 31 8.75 -6.30 -12.86
N GLU A 32 8.26 -7.35 -12.21
CA GLU A 32 7.92 -8.62 -12.88
C GLU A 32 6.80 -8.44 -13.90
N LEU A 33 5.78 -7.64 -13.58
CA LEU A 33 4.70 -7.32 -14.51
C LEU A 33 5.20 -6.51 -15.70
N GLU A 34 5.99 -5.46 -15.48
CA GLU A 34 6.55 -4.64 -16.56
C GLU A 34 7.41 -5.47 -17.53
N ALA A 35 8.21 -6.39 -17.00
CA ALA A 35 8.99 -7.32 -17.83
C ALA A 35 8.07 -8.24 -18.67
N ALA A 36 7.02 -8.79 -18.05
CA ALA A 36 6.08 -9.66 -18.75
C ALA A 36 5.23 -8.91 -19.80
N VAL A 37 4.89 -7.65 -19.52
CA VAL A 37 4.20 -6.75 -20.45
C VAL A 37 5.09 -6.43 -21.65
N GLN A 38 6.39 -6.15 -21.43
CA GLN A 38 7.34 -5.93 -22.51
C GLN A 38 7.51 -7.17 -23.40
N GLU A 39 7.59 -8.35 -22.80
CA GLU A 39 7.68 -9.60 -23.56
C GLU A 39 6.41 -9.86 -24.40
N ALA A 40 5.23 -9.54 -23.86
CA ALA A 40 3.97 -9.65 -24.59
C ALA A 40 3.87 -8.61 -25.72
N ASP A 41 4.38 -7.40 -25.50
CA ASP A 41 4.48 -6.36 -26.53
C ASP A 41 5.35 -6.82 -27.70
N ASP A 42 6.53 -7.37 -27.42
CA ASP A 42 7.45 -7.88 -28.45
C ASP A 42 6.83 -9.00 -29.29
N LYS A 43 6.04 -9.88 -28.68
CA LYS A 43 5.35 -11.00 -29.35
C LYS A 43 4.04 -10.61 -30.03
N SER A 44 3.52 -9.41 -29.76
CA SER A 44 2.19 -9.00 -30.23
C SER A 44 2.10 -9.00 -31.76
N GLU A 45 3.18 -8.61 -32.45
CA GLU A 45 3.22 -8.60 -33.91
C GLU A 45 3.05 -10.01 -34.49
N ASP A 46 3.79 -11.00 -33.95
CA ASP A 46 3.71 -12.40 -34.38
C ASP A 46 2.30 -12.97 -34.17
N ILE A 47 1.63 -12.59 -33.08
CA ILE A 47 0.23 -12.98 -32.81
C ILE A 47 -0.67 -12.46 -33.93
N PHE A 48 -0.55 -11.19 -34.32
CA PHE A 48 -1.34 -10.63 -35.42
C PHE A 48 -0.99 -11.24 -36.78
N GLN A 49 0.29 -11.54 -37.04
CA GLN A 49 0.71 -12.23 -38.26
C GLN A 49 0.13 -13.64 -38.34
N SER A 50 0.03 -14.35 -37.20
CA SER A 50 -0.57 -15.69 -37.13
C SER A 50 -2.04 -15.69 -37.57
N LEU A 51 -2.76 -14.56 -37.41
CA LEU A 51 -4.15 -14.44 -37.87
C LEU A 51 -4.30 -14.52 -39.39
N ALA A 52 -3.21 -14.41 -40.15
CA ALA A 52 -3.23 -14.54 -41.61
C ALA A 52 -3.71 -15.93 -42.10
N ILE A 53 -3.65 -16.96 -41.25
CA ILE A 53 -4.13 -18.31 -41.58
C ILE A 53 -5.66 -18.41 -41.67
N PHE A 54 -6.39 -17.46 -41.07
CA PHE A 54 -7.84 -17.49 -41.06
C PHE A 54 -8.40 -17.16 -42.44
N ARG A 55 -9.47 -17.86 -42.82
CA ARG A 55 -10.31 -17.46 -43.96
C ARG A 55 -10.97 -16.11 -43.68
N TRP A 56 -11.22 -15.34 -44.73
CA TRP A 56 -11.76 -13.97 -44.62
C TRP A 56 -13.02 -13.87 -43.75
N ASN A 57 -13.91 -14.87 -43.79
CA ASN A 57 -15.15 -14.88 -43.04
C ASN A 57 -14.92 -15.07 -41.54
N ALA A 58 -13.95 -15.93 -41.17
CA ALA A 58 -13.54 -16.14 -39.79
C ALA A 58 -12.82 -14.90 -39.24
N TYR A 59 -11.91 -14.33 -40.02
CA TYR A 59 -11.20 -13.10 -39.67
C TYR A 59 -12.17 -11.92 -39.45
N SER A 60 -13.15 -11.76 -40.34
CA SER A 60 -14.20 -10.75 -40.22
C SER A 60 -15.13 -10.99 -39.03
N ALA A 61 -15.45 -12.23 -38.71
CA ALA A 61 -16.23 -12.56 -37.51
C ALA A 61 -15.46 -12.27 -36.22
N LEU A 62 -14.15 -12.58 -36.17
CA LEU A 62 -13.27 -12.29 -35.05
C LEU A 62 -13.25 -10.80 -34.71
N MET A 63 -13.05 -9.95 -35.72
CA MET A 63 -13.00 -8.49 -35.54
C MET A 63 -14.35 -7.91 -35.10
N ARG A 64 -15.47 -8.34 -35.71
CA ARG A 64 -16.82 -7.89 -35.32
C ARG A 64 -17.25 -8.30 -33.92
N ARG A 65 -16.59 -9.32 -33.35
CA ARG A 65 -16.83 -9.84 -32.00
C ARG A 65 -15.72 -9.47 -31.04
N HIS A 66 -15.06 -8.33 -31.30
CA HIS A 66 -14.07 -7.74 -30.40
C HIS A 66 -12.95 -8.70 -30.00
N GLY A 67 -12.43 -9.45 -30.98
CA GLY A 67 -11.32 -10.38 -30.79
C GLY A 67 -11.71 -11.77 -30.32
N GLU A 68 -13.00 -12.08 -30.17
CA GLU A 68 -13.47 -13.38 -29.67
C GLU A 68 -14.35 -14.12 -30.69
N TRP A 69 -13.87 -15.25 -31.22
CA TRP A 69 -14.65 -16.07 -32.13
C TRP A 69 -14.32 -17.56 -32.05
N LYS A 70 -15.34 -18.36 -31.70
CA LYS A 70 -15.25 -19.81 -31.50
C LYS A 70 -14.17 -20.15 -30.47
N ALA A 71 -13.11 -20.86 -30.88
CA ALA A 71 -12.00 -21.27 -30.03
C ALA A 71 -10.82 -20.28 -30.08
N THR A 72 -10.96 -19.17 -30.80
CA THR A 72 -9.92 -18.15 -30.94
C THR A 72 -10.30 -16.93 -30.13
N ASP A 73 -9.35 -16.47 -29.31
CA ASP A 73 -9.48 -15.30 -28.47
C ASP A 73 -8.19 -14.49 -28.54
N LEU A 74 -8.21 -13.44 -29.38
CA LEU A 74 -7.05 -12.60 -29.61
C LEU A 74 -6.64 -11.85 -28.34
N ASN A 75 -7.60 -11.46 -27.49
CA ASN A 75 -7.30 -10.73 -26.27
C ASN A 75 -6.62 -11.64 -25.24
N GLU A 76 -7.07 -12.90 -25.14
CA GLU A 76 -6.38 -13.93 -24.36
C GLU A 76 -4.98 -14.19 -24.93
N ASP A 77 -4.84 -14.37 -26.24
CA ASP A 77 -3.53 -14.62 -26.87
C ASP A 77 -2.52 -13.49 -26.60
N LEU A 78 -2.98 -12.23 -26.58
CA LEU A 78 -2.14 -11.07 -26.28
C LEU A 78 -1.80 -10.92 -24.78
N THR A 79 -2.58 -11.52 -23.87
CA THR A 79 -2.40 -11.33 -22.41
C THR A 79 -1.97 -12.58 -21.65
N LYS A 80 -2.04 -13.77 -22.28
CA LYS A 80 -1.76 -15.05 -21.62
C LYS A 80 -0.36 -15.12 -21.02
N ASP A 81 0.65 -14.60 -21.72
CA ASP A 81 2.05 -14.67 -21.28
C ASP A 81 2.26 -13.77 -20.05
N ILE A 82 1.61 -12.60 -20.03
CA ILE A 82 1.60 -11.69 -18.88
C ILE A 82 1.03 -12.42 -17.65
N PHE A 83 -0.14 -13.04 -17.81
CA PHE A 83 -0.80 -13.72 -16.70
C PHE A 83 0.01 -14.93 -16.21
N GLN A 84 0.55 -15.75 -17.12
CA GLN A 84 1.33 -16.92 -16.75
C GLN A 84 2.62 -16.56 -16.01
N ALA A 85 3.31 -15.49 -16.43
CA ALA A 85 4.52 -15.02 -15.78
C ALA A 85 4.24 -14.46 -14.37
N VAL A 86 3.19 -13.65 -14.23
CA VAL A 86 2.94 -12.87 -13.01
C VAL A 86 2.08 -13.62 -11.98
N SER A 87 1.20 -14.53 -12.41
CA SER A 87 0.23 -15.21 -11.53
C SER A 87 0.85 -15.90 -10.32
N PRO A 88 1.99 -16.63 -10.41
CA PRO A 88 2.61 -17.24 -9.24
C PRO A 88 3.02 -16.21 -8.17
N SER A 89 3.76 -15.17 -8.56
CA SER A 89 4.21 -14.11 -7.66
C SER A 89 3.04 -13.29 -7.13
N TRP A 90 2.09 -12.94 -7.99
CA TRP A 90 0.85 -12.26 -7.61
C TRP A 90 0.11 -13.02 -6.51
N ASN A 91 -0.09 -14.32 -6.69
CA ASN A 91 -0.80 -15.15 -5.73
C ASN A 91 -0.07 -15.23 -4.39
N ILE A 92 1.27 -15.38 -4.39
CA ILE A 92 2.06 -15.41 -3.17
C ILE A 92 2.01 -14.05 -2.46
N ILE A 93 2.22 -12.95 -3.18
CA ILE A 93 2.31 -11.61 -2.59
C ILE A 93 0.96 -11.18 -2.02
N MET A 94 -0.12 -11.34 -2.81
CA MET A 94 -1.45 -10.85 -2.44
C MET A 94 -2.16 -11.73 -1.42
N ASN A 95 -1.95 -13.05 -1.43
CA ASN A 95 -2.64 -13.96 -0.51
C ASN A 95 -1.84 -14.29 0.75
N ASP A 96 -0.51 -14.20 0.71
CA ASP A 96 0.36 -14.61 1.81
C ASP A 96 1.23 -13.47 2.36
N LYS A 97 2.11 -12.88 1.54
CA LYS A 97 3.13 -11.93 2.05
C LYS A 97 2.52 -10.67 2.64
N ILE A 98 1.75 -9.92 1.86
CA ILE A 98 1.15 -8.66 2.34
C ILE A 98 0.18 -8.92 3.50
N PRO A 99 -0.75 -9.89 3.43
CA PRO A 99 -1.61 -10.21 4.57
C PRO A 99 -0.84 -10.58 5.85
N THR A 100 0.27 -11.32 5.73
CA THR A 100 1.12 -11.68 6.88
C THR A 100 1.77 -10.44 7.49
N ILE A 101 2.38 -9.59 6.67
CA ILE A 101 2.98 -8.31 7.11
C ILE A 101 1.93 -7.44 7.86
N LEU A 102 0.70 -7.35 7.34
CA LEU A 102 -0.37 -6.59 7.97
C LEU A 102 -0.85 -7.19 9.29
N ASN A 103 -0.94 -8.53 9.38
CA ASN A 103 -1.29 -9.22 10.62
C ASN A 103 -0.21 -9.03 11.70
N ASP A 104 1.06 -9.03 11.30
CA ASP A 104 2.20 -8.78 12.20
C ASP A 104 2.19 -7.34 12.72
N LEU A 105 1.91 -6.36 11.85
CA LEU A 105 1.73 -4.96 12.24
C LEU A 105 0.57 -4.83 13.25
N LYS A 106 -0.60 -5.39 12.94
CA LYS A 106 -1.76 -5.39 13.84
C LYS A 106 -1.40 -5.94 15.22
N THR A 107 -0.78 -7.12 15.26
CA THR A 107 -0.41 -7.81 16.50
C THR A 107 0.60 -6.99 17.30
N SER A 108 1.59 -6.43 16.62
CA SER A 108 2.65 -5.64 17.25
C SER A 108 2.13 -4.32 17.79
N LEU A 109 1.26 -3.62 17.05
CA LEU A 109 0.61 -2.39 17.51
C LEU A 109 -0.27 -2.63 18.74
N CYS A 110 -1.09 -3.70 18.74
CA CYS A 110 -1.90 -4.05 19.91
C CYS A 110 -1.01 -4.30 21.14
N LYS A 111 0.04 -5.12 21.00
CA LYS A 111 1.00 -5.40 22.08
C LYS A 111 1.68 -4.12 22.58
N ARG A 112 2.05 -3.21 21.66
CA ARG A 112 2.74 -1.96 22.04
C ARG A 112 1.84 -1.01 22.82
N VAL A 113 0.60 -0.83 22.36
CA VAL A 113 -0.40 -0.02 23.06
C VAL A 113 -0.70 -0.63 24.43
N GLN A 114 -0.90 -1.94 24.51
CA GLN A 114 -1.14 -2.65 25.76
C GLN A 114 0.02 -2.48 26.76
N ARG A 115 1.28 -2.66 26.32
CA ARG A 115 2.46 -2.43 27.16
C ARG A 115 2.53 -0.99 27.66
N THR A 116 2.25 -0.02 26.79
CA THR A 116 2.26 1.40 27.16
C THR A 116 1.24 1.70 28.25
N VAL A 117 0.03 1.15 28.13
CA VAL A 117 -1.00 1.24 29.18
C VAL A 117 -0.51 0.60 30.49
N GLN A 118 0.08 -0.59 30.42
CA GLN A 118 0.63 -1.29 31.60
C GLN A 118 1.72 -0.48 32.29
N ASP A 119 2.65 0.11 31.53
CA ASP A 119 3.73 0.95 32.06
C ASP A 119 3.19 2.20 32.78
N ILE A 120 2.14 2.80 32.23
CA ILE A 120 1.44 3.92 32.87
C ILE A 120 0.83 3.46 34.21
N CYS A 121 0.13 2.31 34.24
CA CYS A 121 -0.45 1.74 35.46
C CYS A 121 0.62 1.38 36.52
N LEU A 122 1.77 0.83 36.09
CA LEU A 122 2.88 0.48 36.99
C LEU A 122 3.44 1.73 37.69
N ARG A 123 3.53 2.85 36.97
CA ARG A 123 4.03 4.12 37.53
C ARG A 123 3.00 4.86 38.38
N SER A 124 1.71 4.58 38.21
CA SER A 124 0.64 5.12 39.06
C SER A 124 0.42 4.35 40.36
N LYS A 125 1.16 3.25 40.60
CA LYS A 125 1.00 2.36 41.77
C LYS A 125 1.07 3.05 43.13
N THR A 126 1.68 4.23 43.21
CA THR A 126 1.69 5.07 44.42
C THR A 126 0.29 5.54 44.84
N CYS A 127 -0.71 5.47 43.94
CA CYS A 127 -2.10 5.77 44.22
C CYS A 127 -3.04 4.71 43.59
N LYS A 128 -3.60 3.84 44.44
CA LYS A 128 -4.47 2.72 44.02
C LYS A 128 -5.70 3.19 43.24
N THR A 129 -6.35 4.27 43.68
CA THR A 129 -7.53 4.86 43.04
C THR A 129 -7.24 5.35 41.61
N ILE A 130 -6.09 5.98 41.39
CA ILE A 130 -5.67 6.45 40.06
C ILE A 130 -5.39 5.24 39.15
N THR A 131 -4.74 4.22 39.68
CA THR A 131 -4.43 2.99 38.92
C THR A 131 -5.70 2.28 38.45
N ASP A 132 -6.71 2.13 39.31
CA ASP A 132 -8.00 1.51 38.94
C ASP A 132 -8.76 2.34 37.90
N GLN A 133 -8.69 3.68 37.98
CA GLN A 133 -9.30 4.57 37.00
C GLN A 133 -8.60 4.50 35.63
N ILE A 134 -7.26 4.44 35.60
CA ILE A 134 -6.50 4.28 34.35
C ILE A 134 -6.80 2.93 33.71
N LEU A 135 -6.85 1.86 34.50
CA LEU A 135 -7.15 0.51 34.00
C LEU A 135 -8.58 0.42 33.44
N LYS A 136 -9.56 1.00 34.14
CA LYS A 136 -10.94 1.07 33.66
C LYS A 136 -11.05 1.90 32.38
N ALA A 137 -10.34 3.04 32.33
CA ALA A 137 -10.30 3.87 31.15
C ALA A 137 -9.66 3.11 29.97
N SER A 138 -8.55 2.39 30.19
CA SER A 138 -7.85 1.64 29.15
C SER A 138 -8.66 0.48 28.58
N LEU A 139 -9.42 -0.25 29.43
CA LEU A 139 -10.36 -1.28 28.98
C LEU A 139 -11.49 -0.69 28.12
N SER A 140 -11.89 0.56 28.40
CA SER A 140 -12.93 1.26 27.63
C SER A 140 -12.42 1.96 26.35
N MET A 141 -11.11 1.96 26.08
CA MET A 141 -10.54 2.69 24.93
C MET A 141 -10.85 2.06 23.57
N GLY A 142 -11.12 0.74 23.52
CA GLY A 142 -11.40 0.04 22.27
C GLY A 142 -10.30 0.15 21.21
N TYR A 143 -9.03 0.33 21.61
CA TYR A 143 -7.92 0.51 20.66
C TYR A 143 -7.75 -0.69 19.72
N GLU A 144 -8.00 -1.92 20.21
CA GLU A 144 -7.98 -3.13 19.38
C GLU A 144 -9.02 -3.08 18.26
N GLU A 145 -10.19 -2.50 18.53
CA GLU A 145 -11.25 -2.32 17.53
C GLU A 145 -10.87 -1.24 16.51
N ILE A 146 -10.18 -0.18 16.94
CA ILE A 146 -9.65 0.86 16.04
C ILE A 146 -8.60 0.26 15.10
N ILE A 147 -7.63 -0.48 15.63
CA ILE A 147 -6.59 -1.16 14.84
C ILE A 147 -7.24 -2.20 13.92
N SER A 148 -8.18 -2.99 14.42
CA SER A 148 -8.86 -4.02 13.63
C SER A 148 -9.66 -3.43 12.47
N ARG A 149 -10.28 -2.26 12.66
CA ARG A 149 -10.98 -1.55 11.57
C ARG A 149 -10.03 -1.05 10.49
N ALA A 150 -8.90 -0.44 10.87
CA ALA A 150 -7.88 -0.02 9.90
C ALA A 150 -7.28 -1.21 9.14
N HIS A 151 -6.96 -2.29 9.86
CA HIS A 151 -6.51 -3.54 9.26
C HIS A 151 -7.54 -4.12 8.27
N ALA A 152 -8.83 -4.10 8.61
CA ALA A 152 -9.90 -4.56 7.71
C ALA A 152 -10.01 -3.69 6.45
N ALA A 153 -9.80 -2.38 6.57
CA ALA A 153 -9.78 -1.47 5.42
C ALA A 153 -8.59 -1.76 4.48
N CYS A 154 -7.39 -1.99 5.02
CA CYS A 154 -6.22 -2.43 4.25
C CYS A 154 -6.47 -3.79 3.56
N ARG A 155 -7.11 -4.74 4.25
CA ARG A 155 -7.48 -6.02 3.63
C ARG A 155 -8.48 -5.85 2.50
N LYS A 156 -9.41 -4.90 2.61
CA LYS A 156 -10.39 -4.62 1.57
C LYS A 156 -9.73 -4.07 0.30
N SER A 157 -8.70 -3.22 0.40
CA SER A 157 -7.96 -2.75 -0.78
C SER A 157 -7.24 -3.92 -1.46
N ILE A 158 -6.62 -4.82 -0.70
CA ILE A 158 -6.01 -6.05 -1.27
C ILE A 158 -7.05 -6.89 -2.00
N THR A 159 -8.22 -7.16 -1.40
CA THR A 159 -9.28 -7.93 -2.06
C THR A 159 -9.81 -7.24 -3.32
N THR A 160 -9.82 -5.90 -3.35
CA THR A 160 -10.20 -5.13 -4.53
C THR A 160 -9.16 -5.31 -5.63
N ALA A 161 -7.88 -5.15 -5.29
CA ALA A 161 -6.77 -5.39 -6.21
C ALA A 161 -6.76 -6.83 -6.76
N GLN A 162 -7.01 -7.83 -5.92
CA GLN A 162 -7.13 -9.24 -6.34
C GLN A 162 -8.24 -9.47 -7.38
N ARG A 163 -9.41 -8.85 -7.17
CA ARG A 163 -10.53 -8.97 -8.10
C ARG A 163 -10.25 -8.27 -9.42
N ASP A 164 -9.59 -7.12 -9.36
CA ASP A 164 -9.42 -6.24 -10.51
C ASP A 164 -8.16 -6.62 -11.32
N GLY A 165 -7.15 -7.24 -10.70
CA GLY A 165 -6.00 -7.85 -11.37
C GLY A 165 -6.36 -9.01 -12.30
N ASN A 166 -7.52 -9.66 -12.10
CA ASN A 166 -8.03 -10.68 -13.03
C ASN A 166 -8.64 -10.09 -14.32
N ARG A 167 -8.58 -8.77 -14.54
CA ARG A 167 -9.25 -8.08 -15.65
C ARG A 167 -8.32 -7.61 -16.78
N PHE A 168 -7.05 -8.01 -16.81
CA PHE A 168 -6.10 -7.56 -17.84
C PHE A 168 -6.59 -7.80 -19.27
N LYS A 169 -7.13 -9.00 -19.56
CA LYS A 169 -7.78 -9.28 -20.85
C LYS A 169 -8.89 -8.27 -21.17
N SER A 170 -9.77 -7.99 -20.21
CA SER A 170 -10.88 -7.06 -20.41
C SER A 170 -10.43 -5.62 -20.61
N ILE A 171 -9.34 -5.21 -19.94
CA ILE A 171 -8.72 -3.89 -20.13
C ILE A 171 -8.21 -3.76 -21.56
N LEU A 172 -7.41 -4.73 -22.01
CA LEU A 172 -6.88 -4.73 -23.37
C LEU A 172 -8.00 -4.76 -24.42
N GLN A 173 -9.03 -5.60 -24.22
CA GLN A 173 -10.17 -5.67 -25.11
C GLN A 173 -10.92 -4.33 -25.21
N ASN A 174 -11.10 -3.62 -24.10
CA ASN A 174 -11.76 -2.32 -24.08
C ASN A 174 -10.94 -1.28 -24.86
N GLU A 175 -9.62 -1.27 -24.69
CA GLU A 175 -8.73 -0.37 -25.44
C GLU A 175 -8.69 -0.71 -26.94
N MET A 176 -8.74 -1.99 -27.29
CA MET A 176 -8.79 -2.43 -28.68
C MET A 176 -10.16 -2.27 -29.35
N LYS A 177 -11.22 -2.04 -28.58
CA LYS A 177 -12.60 -2.02 -29.08
C LYS A 177 -12.84 -1.05 -30.24
N PRO A 178 -12.37 0.22 -30.20
CA PRO A 178 -12.55 1.14 -31.31
C PRO A 178 -11.91 0.64 -32.61
N HIS A 179 -10.76 -0.03 -32.49
CA HIS A 179 -10.06 -0.62 -33.62
C HIS A 179 -10.77 -1.85 -34.17
N TYR A 180 -11.25 -2.74 -33.30
CA TYR A 180 -12.09 -3.87 -33.70
C TYR A 180 -13.35 -3.42 -34.45
N ASP A 181 -14.02 -2.38 -33.97
CA ASP A 181 -15.20 -1.81 -34.62
C ASP A 181 -14.84 -1.24 -36.00
N LYS A 182 -13.73 -0.50 -36.11
CA LYS A 182 -13.21 0.01 -37.39
C LYS A 182 -12.98 -1.12 -38.39
N VAL A 183 -12.17 -2.12 -38.04
CA VAL A 183 -11.83 -3.25 -38.91
C VAL A 183 -13.05 -4.12 -39.22
N GLY A 184 -13.96 -4.30 -38.26
CA GLY A 184 -15.18 -5.10 -38.41
C GLY A 184 -16.19 -4.52 -39.41
N THR A 185 -16.10 -3.22 -39.71
CA THR A 185 -16.98 -2.53 -40.67
C THR A 185 -16.57 -2.71 -42.13
N GLU A 186 -15.37 -3.23 -42.41
CA GLU A 186 -14.86 -3.46 -43.77
C GLU A 186 -15.77 -4.37 -44.61
N ARG A 187 -15.96 -3.98 -45.88
CA ARG A 187 -16.85 -4.66 -46.85
C ARG A 187 -16.30 -4.60 -48.29
N GLY A 188 -16.78 -5.52 -49.12
CA GLY A 188 -16.55 -5.50 -50.57
C GLY A 188 -15.26 -6.18 -51.03
N LYS A 189 -14.93 -6.01 -52.32
CA LYS A 189 -13.75 -6.63 -52.94
C LYS A 189 -12.47 -6.15 -52.26
N GLY A 190 -11.57 -7.08 -51.96
CA GLY A 190 -10.29 -6.79 -51.30
C GLY A 190 -10.38 -6.51 -49.80
N MET A 191 -11.56 -6.63 -49.16
CA MET A 191 -11.71 -6.31 -47.74
C MET A 191 -10.76 -7.08 -46.83
N PHE A 192 -10.47 -8.35 -47.14
CA PHE A 192 -9.57 -9.16 -46.32
C PHE A 192 -8.15 -8.59 -46.27
N LEU A 193 -7.65 -8.09 -47.40
CA LEU A 193 -6.33 -7.46 -47.47
C LEU A 193 -6.32 -6.16 -46.67
N ARG A 194 -7.32 -5.29 -46.85
CA ARG A 194 -7.43 -4.04 -46.10
C ARG A 194 -7.54 -4.26 -44.59
N MET A 195 -8.33 -5.25 -44.16
CA MET A 195 -8.45 -5.61 -42.75
C MET A 195 -7.10 -6.05 -42.16
N LYS A 196 -6.31 -6.83 -42.92
CA LYS A 196 -4.97 -7.25 -42.49
C LYS A 196 -4.02 -6.06 -42.41
N GLU A 197 -3.97 -5.23 -43.44
CA GLU A 197 -3.14 -4.02 -43.48
C GLU A 197 -3.48 -3.08 -42.32
N GLU A 198 -4.78 -2.89 -42.04
CA GLU A 198 -5.24 -2.07 -40.93
C GLU A 198 -4.81 -2.63 -39.57
N ASN A 199 -4.95 -3.94 -39.35
CA ASN A 199 -4.51 -4.60 -38.13
C ASN A 199 -2.98 -4.53 -37.94
N SER A 200 -2.22 -4.84 -38.99
CA SER A 200 -0.75 -4.75 -38.96
C SER A 200 -0.27 -3.33 -38.69
N ARG A 201 -0.90 -2.33 -39.33
CA ARG A 201 -0.56 -0.92 -39.07
C ARG A 201 -0.89 -0.53 -37.63
N TYR A 202 -2.08 -0.89 -37.15
CA TYR A 202 -2.51 -0.52 -35.80
C TYR A 202 -1.58 -1.06 -34.72
N ILE A 203 -1.19 -2.34 -34.81
CA ILE A 203 -0.29 -2.92 -33.80
C ILE A 203 1.09 -2.27 -33.84
N LEU A 204 1.64 -2.00 -35.04
CA LEU A 204 2.92 -1.30 -35.18
C LEU A 204 2.91 0.11 -34.57
N GLU A 205 1.78 0.81 -34.68
CA GLU A 205 1.65 2.20 -34.22
C GLU A 205 1.22 2.32 -32.74
N ASN A 206 0.54 1.31 -32.18
CA ASN A 206 -0.17 1.45 -30.89
C ASN A 206 0.18 0.38 -29.84
N ARG A 207 1.00 -0.63 -30.15
CA ARG A 207 1.29 -1.73 -29.21
C ARG A 207 1.84 -1.24 -27.86
N GLU A 208 2.82 -0.34 -27.87
CA GLU A 208 3.42 0.19 -26.64
C GLU A 208 2.35 0.86 -25.76
N ALA A 209 1.48 1.68 -26.36
CA ALA A 209 0.40 2.35 -25.64
C ALA A 209 -0.64 1.37 -25.11
N LEU A 210 -1.01 0.34 -25.89
CA LEU A 210 -1.96 -0.71 -25.47
C LEU A 210 -1.45 -1.47 -24.25
N PHE A 211 -0.20 -1.91 -24.29
CA PHE A 211 0.41 -2.68 -23.22
C PHE A 211 0.73 -1.81 -21.99
N ALA A 212 1.09 -0.54 -22.19
CA ALA A 212 1.24 0.42 -21.10
C ALA A 212 -0.04 0.55 -20.26
N THR A 213 -1.24 0.46 -20.86
CA THR A 213 -2.49 0.54 -20.08
C THR A 213 -2.64 -0.58 -19.04
N ILE A 214 -2.06 -1.76 -19.29
CA ILE A 214 -2.06 -2.88 -18.35
C ILE A 214 -1.14 -2.55 -17.17
N SER A 215 0.07 -2.08 -17.45
CA SER A 215 1.06 -1.66 -16.43
C SER A 215 0.53 -0.51 -15.59
N ASP A 216 -0.09 0.49 -16.21
CA ASP A 216 -0.69 1.64 -15.53
C ASP A 216 -1.84 1.20 -14.62
N HIS A 217 -2.69 0.28 -15.09
CA HIS A 217 -3.76 -0.26 -14.26
C HIS A 217 -3.21 -0.99 -13.04
N ALA A 218 -2.23 -1.88 -13.19
CA ALA A 218 -1.62 -2.55 -12.05
C ALA A 218 -0.92 -1.59 -11.08
N SER A 219 -0.19 -0.60 -11.61
CA SER A 219 0.39 0.48 -10.82
C SER A 219 -0.66 1.21 -9.97
N SER A 220 -1.84 1.48 -10.55
CA SER A 220 -2.94 2.10 -9.81
C SER A 220 -3.43 1.21 -8.66
N LEU A 221 -3.58 -0.10 -8.88
CA LEU A 221 -3.98 -1.06 -7.83
C LEU A 221 -2.97 -1.12 -6.70
N PHE A 222 -1.67 -1.13 -7.02
CA PHE A 222 -0.61 -1.15 -6.01
C PHE A 222 -0.58 0.16 -5.22
N GLN A 223 -0.84 1.29 -5.88
CA GLN A 223 -0.93 2.58 -5.21
C GLN A 223 -2.13 2.68 -4.27
N GLU A 224 -3.27 2.06 -4.61
CA GLU A 224 -4.42 1.96 -3.72
C GLU A 224 -4.09 1.17 -2.45
N ILE A 225 -3.34 0.06 -2.55
CA ILE A 225 -2.89 -0.71 -1.38
C ILE A 225 -1.99 0.14 -0.49
N ARG A 226 -0.98 0.81 -1.07
CA ARG A 226 -0.06 1.70 -0.35
C ARG A 226 -0.81 2.83 0.36
N SER A 227 -1.72 3.48 -0.35
CA SER A 227 -2.52 4.59 0.18
C SER A 227 -3.42 4.14 1.32
N ALA A 228 -4.09 2.99 1.18
CA ALA A 228 -4.93 2.42 2.24
C ALA A 228 -4.12 2.12 3.50
N LEU A 229 -2.95 1.47 3.36
CA LEU A 229 -2.05 1.21 4.48
C LEU A 229 -1.66 2.50 5.20
N HIS A 230 -1.11 3.47 4.47
CA HIS A 230 -0.64 4.71 5.04
C HIS A 230 -1.76 5.50 5.72
N MET A 231 -2.86 5.74 4.99
CA MET A 231 -3.95 6.59 5.47
C MET A 231 -4.73 5.96 6.62
N ASP A 232 -5.11 4.68 6.52
CA ASP A 232 -5.99 4.07 7.52
C ASP A 232 -5.23 3.74 8.81
N MET A 233 -3.97 3.30 8.71
CA MET A 233 -3.15 3.07 9.90
C MET A 233 -2.73 4.38 10.58
N THR A 234 -2.32 5.40 9.82
CA THR A 234 -1.99 6.71 10.42
C THR A 234 -3.19 7.29 11.16
N LYS A 235 -4.38 7.28 10.56
CA LYS A 235 -5.62 7.73 11.22
C LYS A 235 -5.94 6.91 12.46
N ALA A 236 -5.71 5.60 12.43
CA ALA A 236 -5.91 4.73 13.60
C ALA A 236 -4.95 5.09 14.73
N LEU A 237 -3.66 5.27 14.43
CA LEU A 237 -2.64 5.67 15.41
C LEU A 237 -2.97 7.03 16.03
N GLU A 238 -3.31 8.04 15.23
CA GLU A 238 -3.74 9.35 15.72
C GLU A 238 -4.95 9.25 16.66
N LYS A 239 -5.94 8.43 16.28
CA LYS A 239 -7.14 8.21 17.09
C LYS A 239 -6.82 7.51 18.41
N ILE A 240 -5.92 6.53 18.41
CA ILE A 240 -5.46 5.83 19.61
C ILE A 240 -4.73 6.80 20.54
N SER A 241 -3.78 7.58 20.01
CA SER A 241 -3.02 8.56 20.80
C SER A 241 -3.94 9.61 21.43
N LEU A 242 -4.93 10.12 20.68
CA LEU A 242 -5.95 11.02 21.22
C LEU A 242 -6.82 10.36 22.30
N THR A 243 -7.20 9.10 22.10
CA THR A 243 -8.00 8.34 23.07
C THR A 243 -7.22 8.10 24.36
N ILE A 244 -5.94 7.74 24.26
CA ILE A 244 -5.05 7.60 25.41
C ILE A 244 -4.92 8.91 26.16
N TYR A 245 -4.63 10.00 25.43
CA TYR A 245 -4.46 11.31 26.03
C TYR A 245 -5.73 11.80 26.75
N THR A 246 -6.89 11.74 26.09
CA THR A 246 -8.17 12.19 26.67
C THR A 246 -8.57 11.39 27.91
N SER A 247 -8.33 10.08 27.91
CA SER A 247 -8.56 9.25 29.09
C SER A 247 -7.64 9.61 30.25
N LEU A 248 -6.34 9.83 30.00
CA LEU A 248 -5.39 10.25 31.04
C LEU A 248 -5.76 11.62 31.63
N VAL A 249 -6.16 12.58 30.79
CA VAL A 249 -6.64 13.90 31.24
C VAL A 249 -7.91 13.76 32.07
N SER A 250 -8.85 12.89 31.69
CA SER A 250 -10.10 12.66 32.43
C SER A 250 -9.83 12.06 33.83
N VAL A 251 -8.84 11.17 33.94
CA VAL A 251 -8.38 10.64 35.24
C VAL A 251 -7.76 11.76 36.09
N GLN A 252 -6.97 12.65 35.50
CA GLN A 252 -6.30 13.73 36.23
C GLN A 252 -7.27 14.79 36.78
N HIS A 253 -8.40 15.04 36.11
CA HIS A 253 -9.37 16.08 36.49
C HIS A 253 -10.64 15.53 37.17
N GLY A 254 -10.72 14.22 37.44
CA GLY A 254 -11.82 13.60 38.16
C GLY A 254 -13.21 13.72 37.50
N THR A 255 -13.29 14.18 36.25
CA THR A 255 -14.54 14.49 35.55
C THR A 255 -14.53 13.89 34.13
N LYS A 256 -15.67 13.35 33.69
CA LYS A 256 -15.85 12.96 32.28
C LYS A 256 -15.75 14.23 31.44
N LEU A 257 -14.73 14.32 30.57
CA LEU A 257 -14.58 15.45 29.66
C LEU A 257 -15.80 15.56 28.74
N ASP A 258 -16.50 16.69 28.83
CA ASP A 258 -17.66 17.01 28.01
C ASP A 258 -17.29 17.10 26.51
N SER A 259 -18.25 16.83 25.63
CA SER A 259 -18.07 16.80 24.17
C SER A 259 -17.51 18.12 23.60
N ILE A 260 -17.95 19.24 24.16
CA ILE A 260 -17.51 20.60 23.81
C ILE A 260 -16.03 20.83 24.18
N LEU A 261 -15.57 20.28 25.31
CA LEU A 261 -14.17 20.35 25.74
C LEU A 261 -13.25 19.46 24.89
N LYS A 262 -13.73 18.28 24.45
CA LYS A 262 -12.99 17.43 23.51
C LYS A 262 -12.74 18.14 22.18
N ASP A 263 -13.75 18.81 21.62
CA ASP A 263 -13.60 19.56 20.37
C ASP A 263 -12.69 20.78 20.53
N ARG A 264 -12.80 21.52 21.64
CA ARG A 264 -11.87 22.63 21.95
C ARG A 264 -10.42 22.15 22.08
N MET A 265 -10.17 21.06 22.79
CA MET A 265 -8.83 20.50 22.93
C MET A 265 -8.24 20.03 21.61
N LYS A 266 -9.06 19.41 20.74
CA LYS A 266 -8.64 18.98 19.41
C LYS A 266 -8.26 20.18 18.52
N LYS A 267 -8.95 21.31 18.65
CA LYS A 267 -8.74 22.54 17.85
C LYS A 267 -7.64 23.45 18.39
N GLU A 268 -7.51 23.62 19.71
CA GLU A 268 -6.56 24.56 20.33
C GLU A 268 -5.27 23.90 20.82
N LYS A 269 -5.37 22.71 21.44
CA LYS A 269 -4.21 22.07 22.11
C LYS A 269 -3.41 21.19 21.17
N LEU A 270 -4.02 20.57 20.15
CA LEU A 270 -3.31 19.72 19.19
C LEU A 270 -2.26 20.50 18.35
N PRO A 271 -2.55 21.71 17.84
CA PRO A 271 -1.56 22.54 17.14
C PRO A 271 -0.47 23.06 18.09
N GLN A 272 -0.83 23.43 19.33
CA GLN A 272 0.14 23.85 20.35
C GLN A 272 1.04 22.68 20.78
N LEU A 273 0.51 21.46 20.86
CA LEU A 273 1.30 20.25 21.13
C LEU A 273 2.25 19.93 19.96
N LYS A 274 1.78 20.08 18.71
CA LYS A 274 2.63 19.99 17.50
C LYS A 274 3.73 21.06 17.52
N ALA A 275 3.40 22.30 17.89
CA ALA A 275 4.37 23.40 17.99
C ALA A 275 5.38 23.20 19.14
N LEU A 276 4.94 22.69 20.30
CA LEU A 276 5.82 22.35 21.44
C LEU A 276 6.73 21.16 21.11
N MET A 277 6.23 20.21 20.29
CA MET A 277 7.02 19.09 19.79
C MET A 277 8.10 19.54 18.80
N ALA A 278 7.79 20.47 17.89
CA ALA A 278 8.74 21.05 16.94
C ALA A 278 9.80 21.96 17.60
N THR A 279 9.42 22.74 18.61
CA THR A 279 10.35 23.61 19.36
C THR A 279 11.28 22.84 20.32
N THR A 280 10.94 21.60 20.68
CA THR A 280 11.80 20.74 21.51
C THR A 280 12.62 19.72 20.70
N GLU A 281 12.39 19.62 19.38
CA GLU A 281 13.20 18.82 18.44
C GLU A 281 14.60 19.41 18.25
N VAL A 282 14.70 20.73 18.07
CA VAL A 282 15.98 21.44 17.83
C VAL A 282 16.95 21.37 19.02
N PRO A 283 16.53 21.60 20.28
CA PRO A 283 17.44 21.54 21.43
C PRO A 283 17.87 20.11 21.77
N MET A 284 17.01 19.09 21.56
CA MET A 284 17.39 17.70 21.82
C MET A 284 18.32 17.12 20.76
N GLN A 285 18.18 17.50 19.48
CA GLN A 285 19.16 17.15 18.46
C GLN A 285 20.51 17.81 18.74
N ALA A 286 20.54 19.10 19.12
CA ALA A 286 21.77 19.79 19.51
C ALA A 286 22.44 19.16 20.74
N LEU A 287 21.66 18.74 21.75
CA LEU A 287 22.16 18.01 22.92
C LEU A 287 22.69 16.61 22.55
N SER A 288 22.00 15.88 21.68
CA SER A 288 22.46 14.58 21.19
C SER A 288 23.79 14.71 20.44
N THR A 289 23.89 15.67 19.52
CA THR A 289 25.13 15.93 18.77
C THR A 289 26.28 16.37 19.68
N ALA A 290 26.00 17.17 20.71
CA ALA A 290 27.01 17.59 21.69
C ALA A 290 27.49 16.41 22.58
N ILE A 291 26.58 15.51 22.96
CA ILE A 291 26.91 14.29 23.72
C ILE A 291 27.74 13.34 22.85
N ASP A 292 27.38 13.15 21.58
CA ASP A 292 28.12 12.30 20.65
C ASP A 292 29.53 12.84 20.35
N ALA A 293 29.68 14.17 20.24
CA ALA A 293 31.00 14.81 20.12
C ALA A 293 31.85 14.56 21.37
N ARG A 294 31.26 14.71 22.57
CA ARG A 294 31.96 14.49 23.85
C ARG A 294 32.37 13.03 24.05
N LEU A 295 31.54 12.08 23.62
CA LEU A 295 31.86 10.65 23.67
C LEU A 295 32.99 10.28 22.70
N LYS A 296 33.05 10.92 21.51
CA LYS A 296 34.19 10.76 20.59
C LYS A 296 35.50 11.32 21.15
N GLU A 297 35.46 12.47 21.81
CA GLU A 297 36.63 13.03 22.51
C GLU A 297 37.15 12.10 23.62
N LEU A 298 36.24 11.54 24.42
CA LEU A 298 36.59 10.65 25.53
C LEU A 298 37.13 9.29 25.07
N THR A 299 36.60 8.76 23.96
CA THR A 299 37.08 7.50 23.37
C THR A 299 38.44 7.65 22.68
N HIS A 300 38.76 8.84 22.14
CA HIS A 300 40.12 9.13 21.65
C HIS A 300 41.10 9.36 22.81
N ALA A 301 40.65 9.90 23.94
CA ALA A 301 41.49 10.12 25.13
C ALA A 301 41.86 8.82 25.88
N HIS A 302 41.07 7.75 25.77
CA HIS A 302 41.32 6.46 26.45
C HIS A 302 41.97 5.38 25.56
N GLY A 303 42.37 5.73 24.34
CA GLY A 303 43.04 4.84 23.38
C GLY A 303 44.55 4.67 23.56
N TYR A 304 45.16 5.23 24.61
CA TYR A 304 46.60 5.11 24.89
C TYR A 304 46.85 4.60 26.31
N HIS A 305 46.79 3.28 26.49
CA HIS A 305 47.72 2.48 27.29
C HIS A 305 47.13 1.08 27.53
N ASN A 306 47.30 0.19 26.55
CA ASN A 306 47.47 -1.24 26.82
C ASN A 306 48.74 -1.68 26.08
N GLY A 307 49.87 -1.24 26.62
CA GLY A 307 51.17 -1.83 26.42
C GLY A 307 51.79 -1.93 27.80
N PHE A 308 51.61 -3.07 28.46
CA PHE A 308 52.51 -3.48 29.53
C PHE A 308 53.19 -4.79 29.10
N PRO A 309 54.45 -4.95 29.49
CA PRO A 309 55.47 -5.77 28.84
C PRO A 309 55.34 -7.26 29.14
#